data_AF-A0A847HCJ8-F1
#
_entry.id   AF-A0A847HCJ8-F1
#
_cell.length_a   1.000
_cell.length_b   1.000
_cell.length_c   1.000
_cell.angle_alpha   90.00
_cell.angle_beta   90.00
_cell.angle_gamma   90.00
#
_symmetry.space_group_name_H-M   'P 1'
#
loop_
_entity.id
_entity.type
_entity.pdbx_description
1 polymer ?
#
loop_
_entity_poly.entity_id
_entity_poly.type
_entity_poly.pdbx_seq_one_letter_code
_entity_poly.pdbx_strand_id
1 'polypeptide(L)'
;MPDLPRIPVAWRWVWATVVSTAVIVAALVAFEYPRLPDPMPVHWNAAGEPDGFRPKSMGAFLGLVLLGPGSLILTMLGSMGLISMQSTSITGMGGAKTPAEAHRTWHGYRIVQGNLGWYLFLLNLVVLFMLARSYGGNTAPFELPLMLALIFALTAALIVRQVRQQKAVEEEYPRPAGERAKWRGIFYHDPEDPRILVDTGSGSNFTFNTGRPAGRVLAGLLFALPALLLLWIGIAALGG
;
A
#
# COMPACT_ATOMS: atom_id res chain seq x y z
N MET A 1 21.53 4.68 -25.58
CA MET A 1 20.50 4.62 -24.51
C MET A 1 19.78 5.95 -24.44
N PRO A 2 18.48 6.00 -24.10
CA PRO A 2 17.74 7.26 -23.99
C PRO A 2 18.23 8.07 -22.78
N ASP A 3 18.22 9.40 -22.90
CA ASP A 3 18.43 10.30 -21.76
C ASP A 3 17.08 10.54 -21.07
N LEU A 4 16.88 9.90 -19.91
CA LEU A 4 15.60 9.90 -19.19
C LEU A 4 15.69 10.86 -17.99
N PRO A 5 14.75 11.81 -17.86
CA PRO A 5 14.82 12.79 -16.78
C PRO A 5 14.54 12.12 -15.42
N ARG A 6 15.12 12.68 -14.37
CA ARG A 6 14.80 12.30 -12.99
C ARG A 6 13.30 12.45 -12.73
N ILE A 7 12.71 11.46 -12.05
CA ILE A 7 11.33 11.54 -11.58
C ILE A 7 11.31 12.37 -10.28
N PRO A 8 10.63 13.53 -10.25
CA PRO A 8 10.56 14.33 -9.04
C PRO A 8 9.63 13.69 -8.01
N VAL A 9 9.94 13.89 -6.72
CA VAL A 9 9.06 13.47 -5.62
C VAL A 9 7.69 14.13 -5.77
N ALA A 10 6.62 13.35 -5.58
CA ALA A 10 5.26 13.83 -5.69
C ALA A 10 4.80 14.58 -4.42
N TRP A 11 5.43 15.72 -4.12
CA TRP A 11 5.21 16.52 -2.91
C TRP A 11 3.75 16.87 -2.62
N ARG A 12 2.90 16.98 -3.64
CA ARG A 12 1.47 17.23 -3.45
C ARG A 12 0.81 16.19 -2.53
N TRP A 13 1.19 14.92 -2.63
CA TRP A 13 0.63 13.85 -1.81
C TRP A 13 1.20 13.92 -0.39
N VAL A 14 2.49 14.22 -0.25
CA VAL A 14 3.13 14.47 1.05
C VAL A 14 2.42 15.59 1.80
N TRP A 15 2.24 16.74 1.16
CA TRP A 15 1.56 17.88 1.78
C TRP A 15 0.10 17.58 2.08
N ALA A 16 -0.63 16.95 1.16
CA ALA A 16 -2.02 16.55 1.40
C ALA A 16 -2.14 15.63 2.64
N THR A 17 -1.29 14.61 2.74
CA THR A 17 -1.26 13.70 3.89
C THR A 17 -0.89 14.44 5.18
N VAL A 18 0.21 15.21 5.20
CA VAL A 18 0.66 15.96 6.38
C VAL A 18 -0.39 16.94 6.87
N VAL A 19 -0.98 17.73 5.98
CA VAL A 19 -2.00 18.73 6.34
C VAL A 19 -3.26 18.04 6.85
N SER A 20 -3.76 17.00 6.16
CA SER A 20 -4.94 16.26 6.61
C SER A 20 -4.74 15.63 7.99
N THR A 21 -3.57 15.03 8.23
CA THR A 21 -3.19 14.50 9.54
C THR A 21 -3.14 15.60 10.60
N ALA A 22 -2.46 16.72 10.33
CA ALA A 22 -2.36 17.81 11.30
C ALA A 22 -3.74 18.36 11.69
N VAL A 23 -4.63 18.57 10.72
CA VAL A 23 -6.00 19.07 10.95
C VAL A 23 -6.83 18.09 11.76
N ILE A 24 -6.84 16.81 11.37
CA ILE A 24 -7.66 15.81 12.05
C ILE A 24 -7.13 15.53 13.46
N VAL A 25 -5.80 15.42 13.63
CA VAL A 25 -5.19 15.23 14.95
C VAL A 25 -5.45 16.42 15.85
N ALA A 26 -5.37 17.66 15.34
CA ALA A 26 -5.75 18.84 16.11
C ALA A 26 -7.21 18.78 16.56
N ALA A 27 -8.13 18.34 15.70
CA ALA A 27 -9.53 18.14 16.07
C ALA A 27 -9.69 17.05 17.14
N LEU A 28 -9.00 15.91 17.02
CA LEU A 28 -9.03 14.84 18.04
C LEU A 28 -8.51 15.34 19.40
N VAL A 29 -7.43 16.13 19.39
CA VAL A 29 -6.88 16.73 20.62
C VAL A 29 -7.84 17.76 21.21
N ALA A 30 -8.51 18.57 20.39
CA ALA A 30 -9.39 19.62 20.88
C ALA A 30 -10.75 19.09 21.39
N PHE A 31 -11.31 18.07 20.73
CA PHE A 31 -12.68 17.65 20.95
C PHE A 31 -12.82 16.27 21.62
N GLU A 32 -11.94 15.32 21.32
CA GLU A 32 -12.05 13.96 21.86
C GLU A 32 -11.18 13.74 23.10
N TYR A 33 -9.91 14.16 23.07
CA TYR A 33 -8.99 13.96 24.19
C TYR A 33 -9.51 14.48 25.55
N PRO A 34 -10.16 15.66 25.65
CA PRO A 34 -10.70 16.14 26.92
C PRO A 34 -11.77 15.21 27.50
N ARG A 35 -12.56 14.55 26.63
CA ARG A 35 -13.68 13.66 27.00
C ARG A 35 -13.23 12.25 27.37
N LEU A 36 -11.99 11.87 27.04
CA LEU A 36 -11.51 10.53 27.35
C LEU A 36 -11.45 10.26 28.86
N PRO A 37 -11.82 9.04 29.30
CA PRO A 37 -11.68 8.64 30.70
C PRO A 37 -10.19 8.49 31.09
N ASP A 38 -9.95 8.42 32.39
CA ASP A 38 -8.68 7.96 32.97
C ASP A 38 -8.97 6.69 33.79
N PRO A 39 -8.48 5.49 33.39
CA PRO A 39 -7.55 5.25 32.28
C PRO A 39 -8.20 5.33 30.88
N MET A 40 -7.42 5.74 29.88
CA MET A 40 -7.88 5.89 28.50
C MET A 40 -7.71 4.60 27.69
N PRO A 41 -8.59 4.33 26.71
CA PRO A 41 -8.48 3.15 25.85
C PRO A 41 -7.30 3.26 24.88
N VAL A 42 -6.61 2.14 24.66
CA VAL A 42 -5.45 2.05 23.74
C VAL A 42 -5.46 0.81 22.85
N HIS A 43 -6.39 -0.10 23.08
CA HIS A 43 -6.63 -1.30 22.29
C HIS A 43 -8.14 -1.58 22.24
N TRP A 44 -8.56 -2.20 21.15
CA TRP A 44 -9.96 -2.55 20.88
C TRP A 44 -10.04 -3.99 20.38
N ASN A 45 -11.06 -4.71 20.84
CA ASN A 45 -11.35 -6.06 20.38
C ASN A 45 -11.99 -6.04 18.96
N ALA A 46 -12.33 -7.22 18.44
CA ALA A 46 -12.93 -7.36 17.10
C ALA A 46 -14.32 -6.72 16.98
N ALA A 47 -15.05 -6.53 18.09
CA ALA A 47 -16.33 -5.82 18.13
C ALA A 47 -16.16 -4.29 18.20
N GLY A 48 -14.92 -3.79 18.24
CA GLY A 48 -14.63 -2.36 18.37
C GLY A 48 -14.84 -1.83 19.79
N GLU A 49 -14.89 -2.70 20.78
CA GLU A 49 -14.98 -2.33 22.19
C GLU A 49 -13.59 -2.20 22.80
N PRO A 50 -13.34 -1.20 23.66
CA PRO A 50 -12.05 -1.09 24.32
C PRO A 50 -11.81 -2.21 25.33
N ASP A 51 -10.70 -2.93 25.18
CA ASP A 51 -10.28 -4.04 26.06
C ASP A 51 -8.86 -3.85 26.63
N GLY A 52 -8.17 -2.77 26.26
CA GLY A 52 -6.87 -2.39 26.80
C GLY A 52 -6.81 -0.91 27.16
N PHE A 53 -6.31 -0.61 28.37
CA PHE A 53 -6.33 0.73 28.95
C PHE A 53 -4.97 1.14 29.52
N ARG A 54 -4.68 2.44 29.53
CA ARG A 54 -3.45 3.03 30.12
C ARG A 54 -3.77 4.38 30.79
N PRO A 55 -2.96 4.84 31.76
CA PRO A 55 -3.13 6.17 32.35
C PRO A 55 -3.22 7.27 31.29
N LYS A 56 -4.19 8.17 31.43
CA LYS A 56 -4.45 9.23 30.45
C LYS A 56 -3.27 10.19 30.41
N SER A 57 -2.67 10.34 29.23
CA SER A 57 -1.65 11.36 29.00
C SER A 57 -1.62 11.79 27.53
N MET A 58 -1.22 13.04 27.31
CA MET A 58 -1.12 13.60 25.96
C MET A 58 -0.10 12.83 25.11
N GLY A 59 1.04 12.46 25.72
CA GLY A 59 2.08 11.71 25.03
C GLY A 59 1.61 10.33 24.57
N ALA A 60 0.89 9.59 25.42
CA ALA A 60 0.36 8.29 25.05
C ALA A 60 -0.74 8.39 23.97
N PHE A 61 -1.58 9.44 24.03
CA PHE A 61 -2.64 9.68 23.05
C PHE A 61 -2.06 10.03 21.67
N LEU A 62 -1.17 11.02 21.62
CA LEU A 62 -0.49 11.42 20.39
C LEU A 62 0.37 10.29 19.83
N GLY A 63 1.07 9.54 20.69
CA GLY A 63 1.87 8.39 20.26
C GLY A 63 1.03 7.34 19.53
N LEU A 64 -0.18 7.03 20.05
CA LEU A 64 -1.08 6.08 19.42
C LEU A 64 -1.70 6.65 18.12
N VAL A 65 -2.18 7.90 18.15
CA VAL A 65 -2.85 8.54 17.02
C VAL A 65 -1.88 8.83 15.85
N LEU A 66 -0.61 9.15 16.14
CA LEU A 66 0.39 9.48 15.13
C LEU A 66 1.19 8.27 14.62
N LEU A 67 1.14 7.11 15.28
CA LEU A 67 1.91 5.94 14.84
C LEU A 67 1.54 5.52 13.41
N GLY A 68 0.23 5.40 13.13
CA GLY A 68 -0.27 5.04 11.81
C GLY A 68 0.10 6.10 10.76
N PRO A 69 -0.40 7.34 10.86
CA PRO A 69 -0.08 8.42 9.93
C PRO A 69 1.42 8.68 9.75
N GLY A 70 2.19 8.65 10.84
CA GLY A 70 3.64 8.82 10.83
C GLY A 70 4.34 7.74 10.01
N SER A 71 3.99 6.47 10.22
CA SER A 71 4.53 5.36 9.43
C SER A 71 4.18 5.48 7.94
N LEU A 72 2.94 5.86 7.61
CA LEU A 72 2.50 6.09 6.22
C LEU A 72 3.27 7.23 5.54
N ILE A 73 3.47 8.35 6.24
CA ILE A 73 4.26 9.49 5.73
C ILE A 73 5.71 9.08 5.50
N LEU A 74 6.33 8.34 6.43
CA LEU A 74 7.69 7.84 6.27
C LEU A 74 7.81 6.87 5.10
N THR A 75 6.87 5.92 4.95
CA THR A 75 6.82 5.02 3.80
C THR A 75 6.67 5.80 2.50
N MET A 76 5.84 6.84 2.48
CA MET A 76 5.65 7.68 1.29
C MET A 76 6.93 8.46 0.93
N LEU A 77 7.59 9.10 1.90
CA LEU A 77 8.85 9.80 1.68
C LEU A 77 9.96 8.85 1.22
N GLY A 78 10.11 7.71 1.90
CA GLY A 78 11.14 6.71 1.59
C GLY A 78 10.96 6.13 0.19
N SER A 79 9.75 5.65 -0.13
CA SER A 79 9.46 5.08 -1.45
C SER A 79 9.59 6.10 -2.59
N MET A 80 9.04 7.31 -2.45
CA MET A 80 9.16 8.35 -3.49
C MET A 80 10.60 8.87 -3.62
N GLY A 81 11.33 8.99 -2.51
CA GLY A 81 12.74 9.34 -2.50
C GLY A 81 13.59 8.29 -3.24
N LEU A 82 13.39 7.01 -2.92
CA LEU A 82 14.06 5.89 -3.58
C LEU A 82 13.73 5.83 -5.08
N ILE A 83 12.47 5.99 -5.47
CA ILE A 83 12.08 6.04 -6.89
C ILE A 83 12.77 7.21 -7.60
N SER A 84 12.76 8.39 -6.97
CA SER A 84 13.43 9.57 -7.51
C SER A 84 14.93 9.35 -7.70
N MET A 85 15.60 8.72 -6.74
CA MET A 85 17.02 8.37 -6.84
C MET A 85 17.29 7.29 -7.90
N GLN A 86 16.53 6.19 -7.90
CA GLN A 86 16.70 5.10 -8.87
C GLN A 86 16.39 5.52 -10.31
N SER A 87 15.53 6.52 -10.50
CA SER A 87 15.21 7.02 -11.84
C SER A 87 16.41 7.59 -12.59
N THR A 88 17.46 8.05 -11.89
CA THR A 88 18.68 8.59 -12.53
C THR A 88 19.67 7.51 -12.94
N SER A 89 19.50 6.26 -12.51
CA SER A 89 20.42 5.16 -12.78
C SER A 89 19.84 4.11 -13.74
N ILE A 90 18.67 4.36 -14.36
CA ILE A 90 17.99 3.40 -15.24
C ILE A 90 18.88 2.95 -16.39
N THR A 91 19.67 3.85 -16.96
CA THR A 91 20.60 3.57 -18.08
C THR A 91 22.04 3.40 -17.61
N GLY A 92 22.27 3.37 -16.29
CA GLY A 92 23.58 3.18 -15.69
C GLY A 92 24.05 1.72 -15.73
N MET A 93 25.18 1.45 -15.05
CA MET A 93 25.74 0.10 -14.97
C MET A 93 24.74 -0.88 -14.33
N GLY A 94 24.46 -1.99 -15.01
CA GLY A 94 23.47 -2.98 -14.57
C GLY A 94 22.01 -2.56 -14.77
N GLY A 95 21.76 -1.42 -15.40
CA GLY A 95 20.43 -0.93 -15.74
C GLY A 95 19.83 -1.60 -16.98
N ALA A 96 18.85 -0.93 -17.60
CA ALA A 96 18.16 -1.42 -18.78
C ALA A 96 19.14 -1.81 -19.89
N LYS A 97 18.85 -2.90 -20.62
CA LYS A 97 19.69 -3.40 -21.73
C LYS A 97 19.28 -2.84 -23.08
N THR A 98 18.03 -2.38 -23.20
CA THR A 98 17.48 -1.80 -24.42
C THR A 98 16.77 -0.47 -24.16
N PRO A 99 16.64 0.41 -25.17
CA PRO A 99 15.86 1.65 -25.03
C PRO A 99 14.41 1.40 -24.60
N ALA A 100 13.75 0.38 -25.17
CA ALA A 100 12.38 0.03 -24.81
C ALA A 100 12.25 -0.38 -23.33
N GLU A 101 13.22 -1.15 -22.82
CA GLU A 101 13.27 -1.53 -21.40
C GLU A 101 13.51 -0.31 -20.50
N ALA A 102 14.37 0.63 -20.91
CA ALA A 102 14.62 1.87 -20.16
C ALA A 102 13.33 2.70 -20.03
N HIS A 103 12.58 2.86 -21.13
CA HIS A 103 11.29 3.54 -21.11
C HIS A 103 10.26 2.80 -20.25
N ARG A 104 10.13 1.47 -20.38
CA ARG A 104 9.23 0.68 -19.52
C ARG A 104 9.52 0.88 -18.04
N THR A 105 10.78 0.80 -17.64
CA THR A 105 11.19 0.98 -16.24
C THR A 105 10.88 2.39 -15.74
N TRP A 106 11.19 3.42 -16.53
CA TRP A 106 10.91 4.80 -16.16
C TRP A 106 9.41 5.09 -16.01
N HIS A 107 8.60 4.66 -16.98
CA HIS A 107 7.15 4.79 -16.91
C HIS A 107 6.57 3.97 -15.75
N GLY A 108 7.13 2.78 -15.51
CA GLY A 108 6.79 1.93 -14.34
C GLY A 108 7.02 2.67 -13.02
N TYR A 109 8.19 3.27 -12.83
CA TYR A 109 8.49 4.10 -11.65
C TYR A 109 7.54 5.29 -11.51
N ARG A 110 7.24 5.99 -12.60
CA ARG A 110 6.30 7.12 -12.57
C ARG A 110 4.87 6.68 -12.20
N ILE A 111 4.42 5.54 -12.73
CA ILE A 111 3.11 4.94 -12.42
C ILE A 111 3.07 4.54 -10.94
N VAL A 112 4.07 3.80 -10.47
CA VAL A 112 4.16 3.35 -9.06
C VAL A 112 4.15 4.55 -8.13
N GLN A 113 4.98 5.57 -8.37
CA GLN A 113 5.03 6.76 -7.53
C GLN A 113 3.69 7.51 -7.50
N GLY A 114 3.07 7.69 -8.67
CA GLY A 114 1.79 8.35 -8.79
C GLY A 114 0.68 7.60 -8.07
N ASN A 115 0.67 6.26 -8.19
CA ASN A 115 -0.34 5.42 -7.59
C ASN A 115 -0.18 5.25 -6.08
N LEU A 116 1.05 5.08 -5.62
CA LEU A 116 1.38 4.97 -4.21
C LEU A 116 1.01 6.26 -3.46
N GLY A 117 1.20 7.43 -4.08
CA GLY A 117 0.86 8.71 -3.46
C GLY A 117 -0.63 8.87 -3.12
N TRP A 118 -1.54 8.61 -4.07
CA TRP A 118 -2.97 8.70 -3.78
C TRP A 118 -3.42 7.57 -2.85
N TYR A 119 -2.86 6.37 -3.01
CA TYR A 119 -3.20 5.21 -2.19
C TYR A 119 -2.86 5.45 -0.72
N LEU A 120 -1.62 5.87 -0.41
CA LEU A 120 -1.19 6.16 0.96
C LEU A 120 -1.94 7.36 1.56
N PHE A 121 -2.29 8.36 0.75
CA PHE A 121 -3.14 9.46 1.19
C PHE A 121 -4.55 8.98 1.59
N LEU A 122 -5.23 8.20 0.74
CA LEU A 122 -6.56 7.68 1.05
C LEU A 122 -6.53 6.69 2.21
N LEU A 123 -5.51 5.83 2.28
CA LEU A 123 -5.30 4.93 3.42
C LEU A 123 -5.12 5.71 4.72
N ASN A 124 -4.37 6.81 4.70
CA ASN A 124 -4.24 7.70 5.86
C ASN A 124 -5.58 8.30 6.28
N LEU A 125 -6.42 8.74 5.34
CA LEU A 125 -7.76 9.23 5.67
C LEU A 125 -8.65 8.14 6.29
N VAL A 126 -8.58 6.90 5.79
CA VAL A 126 -9.32 5.77 6.38
C VAL A 126 -8.85 5.51 7.81
N VAL A 127 -7.53 5.48 8.05
CA VAL A 127 -6.95 5.29 9.40
C VAL A 127 -7.37 6.43 10.35
N LEU A 128 -7.29 7.68 9.90
CA LEU A 128 -7.69 8.84 10.71
C LEU A 128 -9.19 8.86 11.00
N PHE A 129 -10.02 8.49 10.02
CA PHE A 129 -11.46 8.36 10.20
C PHE A 129 -11.79 7.26 11.21
N MET A 130 -11.13 6.10 11.09
CA MET A 130 -11.29 4.99 12.03
C MET A 130 -10.91 5.42 13.45
N LEU A 131 -9.77 6.10 13.64
CA LEU A 131 -9.37 6.64 14.95
C LEU A 131 -10.39 7.63 15.52
N ALA A 132 -10.92 8.53 14.69
CA ALA A 132 -11.95 9.48 15.13
C ALA A 132 -13.23 8.78 15.59
N ARG A 133 -13.66 7.74 14.88
CA ARG A 133 -14.81 6.91 15.26
C ARG A 133 -14.56 6.14 16.56
N SER A 134 -13.38 5.53 16.69
CA SER A 134 -13.00 4.75 17.87
C SER A 134 -12.97 5.58 19.16
N TYR A 135 -12.49 6.83 19.10
CA TYR A 135 -12.48 7.71 20.29
C TYR A 135 -13.80 8.43 20.54
N GLY A 136 -14.65 8.60 19.52
CA GLY A 136 -15.97 9.23 19.66
C GLY A 136 -17.05 8.35 20.31
N GLY A 137 -16.70 7.16 20.79
CA GLY A 137 -17.58 6.29 21.61
C GLY A 137 -18.78 5.67 20.88
N ASN A 138 -18.83 5.73 19.55
CA ASN A 138 -19.96 5.27 18.74
C ASN A 138 -19.54 4.17 17.76
N THR A 139 -18.74 3.19 18.19
CA THR A 139 -18.34 2.08 17.32
C THR A 139 -19.44 1.04 17.23
N ALA A 140 -19.82 0.66 16.01
CA ALA A 140 -20.69 -0.49 15.78
C ALA A 140 -19.83 -1.74 15.47
N PRO A 141 -20.30 -2.95 15.79
CA PRO A 141 -19.50 -4.17 15.60
C PRO A 141 -19.03 -4.38 14.16
N PHE A 142 -19.81 -3.92 13.17
CA PHE A 142 -19.47 -4.02 11.75
C PHE A 142 -18.45 -2.99 11.25
N GLU A 143 -18.10 -1.96 12.04
CA GLU A 143 -17.22 -0.87 11.56
C GLU A 143 -15.82 -1.37 11.23
N LEU A 144 -15.21 -2.21 12.08
CA LEU A 144 -13.88 -2.76 11.83
C LEU A 144 -13.88 -3.66 10.56
N PRO A 145 -14.80 -4.64 10.40
CA PRO A 145 -14.95 -5.36 9.14
C PRO A 145 -15.12 -4.45 7.92
N LEU A 146 -15.93 -3.39 8.04
CA LEU A 146 -16.19 -2.43 6.96
C LEU A 146 -14.93 -1.64 6.58
N MET A 147 -14.19 -1.12 7.56
CA MET A 147 -12.94 -0.39 7.31
C MET A 147 -11.89 -1.28 6.66
N LEU A 148 -11.77 -2.53 7.11
CA LEU A 148 -10.88 -3.50 6.48
C LEU A 148 -11.32 -3.81 5.04
N ALA A 149 -12.61 -4.07 4.81
CA ALA A 149 -13.15 -4.27 3.47
C ALA A 149 -12.86 -3.08 2.55
N LEU A 150 -12.95 -1.84 3.08
CA LEU A 150 -12.59 -0.63 2.36
C LEU A 150 -11.09 -0.58 2.03
N ILE A 151 -10.20 -0.95 2.95
CA ILE A 151 -8.75 -1.05 2.71
C ILE A 151 -8.45 -2.09 1.62
N PHE A 152 -9.13 -3.24 1.63
CA PHE A 152 -8.99 -4.26 0.58
C PHE A 152 -9.52 -3.79 -0.77
N ALA A 153 -10.67 -3.12 -0.79
CA ALA A 153 -11.21 -2.51 -2.00
C ALA A 153 -10.25 -1.44 -2.57
N LEU A 154 -9.67 -0.61 -1.70
CA LEU A 154 -8.67 0.40 -2.06
C LEU A 154 -7.41 -0.24 -2.65
N THR A 155 -6.94 -1.33 -2.04
CA THR A 155 -5.80 -2.13 -2.52
C THR A 155 -6.10 -2.79 -3.86
N ALA A 156 -7.30 -3.36 -4.03
CA ALA A 156 -7.73 -3.94 -5.29
C ALA A 156 -7.81 -2.87 -6.40
N ALA A 157 -8.33 -1.68 -6.09
CA ALA A 157 -8.36 -0.54 -7.01
C ALA A 157 -6.95 -0.09 -7.40
N LEU A 158 -6.02 -0.05 -6.45
CA LEU A 158 -4.60 0.21 -6.69
C LEU A 158 -4.01 -0.81 -7.68
N ILE A 159 -4.18 -2.10 -7.39
CA ILE A 159 -3.66 -3.19 -8.24
C ILE A 159 -4.26 -3.11 -9.64
N VAL A 160 -5.58 -3.04 -9.77
CA VAL A 160 -6.27 -2.98 -11.08
C VAL A 160 -5.80 -1.77 -11.89
N ARG A 161 -5.71 -0.59 -11.27
CA ARG A 161 -5.24 0.63 -11.93
C ARG A 161 -3.79 0.47 -12.38
N GLN A 162 -2.92 -0.03 -11.51
CA GLN A 162 -1.51 -0.22 -11.82
C GLN A 162 -1.32 -1.21 -12.97
N VAL A 163 -2.02 -2.34 -12.96
CA VAL A 163 -1.96 -3.35 -14.04
C VAL A 163 -2.42 -2.76 -15.37
N ARG A 164 -3.52 -2.01 -15.38
CA ARG A 164 -4.01 -1.35 -16.60
C ARG A 164 -2.99 -0.36 -17.17
N GLN A 165 -2.35 0.44 -16.31
CA GLN A 165 -1.35 1.42 -16.75
C GLN A 165 -0.05 0.75 -17.21
N GLN A 166 0.39 -0.31 -16.52
CA GLN A 166 1.56 -1.09 -16.94
C GLN A 166 1.32 -1.80 -18.27
N LYS A 167 0.12 -2.34 -18.49
CA LYS A 167 -0.25 -2.95 -19.77
C LYS A 167 -0.19 -1.93 -20.92
N ALA A 168 -0.66 -0.70 -20.71
CA ALA A 168 -0.57 0.35 -21.72
C ALA A 168 0.90 0.69 -22.07
N VAL A 169 1.78 0.76 -21.07
CA VAL A 169 3.22 0.96 -21.28
C VAL A 169 3.86 -0.20 -22.02
N GLU A 170 3.44 -1.44 -21.75
CA GLU A 170 3.94 -2.63 -22.44
C GLU A 170 3.43 -2.72 -23.88
N GLU A 171 2.25 -2.17 -24.20
CA GLU A 171 1.77 -2.04 -25.57
C GLU A 171 2.58 -1.02 -26.38
N GLU A 172 2.98 0.09 -25.78
CA GLU A 172 3.82 1.12 -26.39
C GLU A 172 5.29 0.67 -26.53
N TYR A 173 5.82 -0.03 -25.53
CA TYR A 173 7.19 -0.55 -25.48
C TYR A 173 7.19 -2.07 -25.31
N PRO A 174 6.88 -2.85 -26.37
CA PRO A 174 6.69 -4.29 -26.26
C PRO A 174 7.96 -5.05 -25.89
N ARG A 175 7.77 -6.14 -25.14
CA ARG A 175 8.83 -7.15 -24.91
C ARG A 175 9.08 -7.95 -26.20
N PRO A 176 10.28 -8.54 -26.36
CA PRO A 176 10.53 -9.53 -27.41
C PRO A 176 9.48 -10.66 -27.37
N ALA A 177 9.05 -11.15 -28.53
CA ALA A 177 7.94 -12.09 -28.64
C ALA A 177 8.08 -13.34 -27.75
N GLY A 178 9.29 -13.92 -27.68
CA GLY A 178 9.57 -15.09 -26.84
C GLY A 178 9.48 -14.81 -25.34
N GLU A 179 9.77 -13.59 -24.89
CA GLU A 179 9.60 -13.18 -23.50
C GLU A 179 8.14 -12.87 -23.19
N ARG A 180 7.46 -12.16 -24.11
CA ARG A 180 6.04 -11.78 -23.97
C ARG A 180 5.12 -13.00 -23.78
N ALA A 181 5.40 -14.11 -24.48
CA ALA A 181 4.62 -15.34 -24.37
C ALA A 181 4.62 -15.97 -22.96
N LYS A 182 5.61 -15.63 -22.12
CA LYS A 182 5.74 -16.13 -20.74
C LYS A 182 4.89 -15.35 -19.74
N TRP A 183 4.30 -14.23 -20.13
CA TRP A 183 3.50 -13.38 -19.24
C TRP A 183 2.01 -13.67 -19.36
N ARG A 184 1.35 -13.94 -18.22
CA ARG A 184 -0.11 -14.16 -18.10
C ARG A 184 -0.69 -13.15 -17.11
N GLY A 185 -1.04 -11.96 -17.62
CA GLY A 185 -1.44 -10.83 -16.78
C GLY A 185 -0.27 -10.38 -15.91
N ILE A 186 -0.43 -10.40 -14.59
CA ILE A 186 0.62 -9.99 -13.63
C ILE A 186 1.63 -11.09 -13.29
N PHE A 187 1.35 -12.33 -13.73
CA PHE A 187 2.16 -13.49 -13.38
C PHE A 187 3.05 -13.93 -14.52
N TYR A 188 4.23 -14.41 -14.15
CA TYR A 188 5.14 -15.10 -15.05
C TYR A 188 4.80 -16.59 -15.10
N HIS A 189 4.93 -17.21 -16.26
CA HIS A 189 4.61 -18.61 -16.49
C HIS A 189 5.64 -19.26 -17.40
N ASP A 190 6.62 -19.91 -16.80
CA ASP A 190 7.63 -20.70 -17.50
C ASP A 190 7.97 -21.97 -16.70
N PRO A 191 7.51 -23.15 -17.15
CA PRO A 191 7.85 -24.42 -16.50
C PRO A 191 9.35 -24.75 -16.57
N GLU A 192 10.09 -24.24 -17.55
CA GLU A 192 11.52 -24.50 -17.73
C GLU A 192 12.36 -23.68 -16.76
N ASP A 193 11.93 -22.47 -16.41
CA ASP A 193 12.59 -21.60 -15.43
C ASP A 193 12.40 -22.14 -13.98
N PRO A 194 13.47 -22.50 -13.26
CA PRO A 194 13.38 -23.03 -11.89
C PRO A 194 13.06 -21.98 -10.83
N ARG A 195 13.18 -20.69 -11.16
CA ARG A 195 12.98 -19.61 -10.20
C ARG A 195 11.51 -19.50 -9.82
N ILE A 196 11.25 -19.32 -8.52
CA ILE A 196 9.91 -19.08 -7.98
C ILE A 196 9.56 -17.58 -8.03
N LEU A 197 10.52 -16.71 -7.69
CA LEU A 197 10.42 -15.27 -7.84
C LEU A 197 11.23 -14.83 -9.06
N VAL A 198 10.56 -14.13 -9.97
CA VAL A 198 11.14 -13.68 -11.25
C VAL A 198 11.03 -12.17 -11.31
N ASP A 199 12.13 -11.51 -11.65
CA ASP A 199 12.15 -10.08 -11.92
C ASP A 199 11.25 -9.77 -13.11
N THR A 200 10.37 -8.78 -12.94
CA THR A 200 9.45 -8.34 -13.98
C THR A 200 10.09 -7.54 -15.10
N GLY A 201 11.41 -7.30 -15.04
CA GLY A 201 12.21 -6.59 -16.04
C GLY A 201 12.49 -5.14 -15.67
N SER A 202 12.20 -4.72 -14.44
CA SER A 202 12.53 -3.39 -13.93
C SER A 202 13.68 -3.38 -12.91
N GLY A 203 14.25 -4.54 -12.56
CA GLY A 203 15.32 -4.67 -11.57
C GLY A 203 14.84 -4.54 -10.11
N SER A 204 13.55 -4.22 -9.91
CA SER A 204 13.00 -3.74 -8.64
C SER A 204 11.65 -4.37 -8.28
N ASN A 205 11.04 -5.10 -9.20
CA ASN A 205 9.74 -5.72 -9.02
C ASN A 205 9.83 -7.21 -9.32
N PHE A 206 9.22 -8.02 -8.46
CA PHE A 206 9.19 -9.48 -8.60
C PHE A 206 7.76 -9.98 -8.75
N THR A 207 7.60 -11.07 -9.48
CA THR A 207 6.36 -11.83 -9.57
C THR A 207 6.61 -13.32 -9.34
N PHE A 208 5.54 -14.08 -9.12
CA PHE A 208 5.63 -15.52 -8.98
C PHE A 208 5.62 -16.22 -10.34
N ASN A 209 6.51 -17.21 -10.50
CA ASN A 209 6.47 -18.13 -11.62
C ASN A 209 5.38 -19.21 -11.40
N THR A 210 4.23 -19.01 -12.01
CA THR A 210 3.09 -19.93 -11.97
C THR A 210 3.28 -21.20 -12.81
N GLY A 211 4.36 -21.29 -13.59
CA GLY A 211 4.81 -22.55 -14.20
C GLY A 211 5.19 -23.59 -13.14
N ARG A 212 5.63 -23.13 -11.96
CA ARG A 212 6.06 -23.97 -10.84
C ARG A 212 4.95 -24.16 -9.79
N PRO A 213 4.81 -25.36 -9.20
CA PRO A 213 3.82 -25.61 -8.15
C PRO A 213 3.95 -24.65 -6.96
N ALA A 214 5.17 -24.42 -6.46
CA ALA A 214 5.40 -23.50 -5.35
C ALA A 214 5.01 -22.06 -5.69
N GLY A 215 5.28 -21.59 -6.92
CA GLY A 215 4.85 -20.27 -7.37
C GLY A 215 3.33 -20.12 -7.43
N ARG A 216 2.60 -21.17 -7.82
CA ARG A 216 1.12 -21.20 -7.77
C ARG A 216 0.59 -21.15 -6.34
N VAL A 217 1.18 -21.91 -5.42
CA VAL A 217 0.79 -21.90 -3.99
C VAL A 217 1.00 -20.51 -3.40
N LEU A 218 2.18 -19.91 -3.60
CA LEU A 218 2.48 -18.57 -3.09
C LEU A 218 1.57 -17.49 -3.69
N ALA A 219 1.33 -17.55 -5.01
CA ALA A 219 0.38 -16.65 -5.66
C ALA A 219 -1.05 -16.82 -5.10
N GLY A 220 -1.49 -18.05 -4.82
CA GLY A 220 -2.78 -18.32 -4.19
C GLY A 220 -2.87 -17.78 -2.76
N LEU A 221 -1.83 -18.00 -1.95
CA LEU A 221 -1.77 -17.53 -0.56
C LEU A 221 -1.82 -16.00 -0.45
N LEU A 222 -1.23 -15.29 -1.41
CA LEU A 222 -1.27 -13.83 -1.46
C LEU A 222 -2.71 -13.28 -1.45
N PHE A 223 -3.67 -13.99 -2.06
CA PHE A 223 -5.09 -13.61 -2.08
C PHE A 223 -5.93 -14.33 -1.03
N ALA A 224 -5.60 -15.59 -0.71
CA ALA A 224 -6.36 -16.38 0.24
C ALA A 224 -6.21 -15.87 1.68
N LEU A 225 -4.99 -15.51 2.11
CA LEU A 225 -4.76 -15.08 3.50
C LEU A 225 -5.56 -13.82 3.87
N PRO A 226 -5.57 -12.75 3.06
CA PRO A 226 -6.36 -11.59 3.41
C PRO A 226 -7.87 -11.83 3.36
N ALA A 227 -8.35 -12.68 2.44
CA ALA A 227 -9.76 -13.06 2.39
C ALA A 227 -10.19 -13.87 3.62
N LEU A 228 -9.36 -14.81 4.09
CA LEU A 228 -9.59 -15.57 5.31
C LEU A 228 -9.57 -14.67 6.55
N LEU A 229 -8.65 -13.70 6.60
CA LEU A 229 -8.59 -12.71 7.68
C LEU A 229 -9.89 -11.89 7.75
N LEU A 230 -10.36 -11.38 6.61
CA LEU A 230 -11.63 -10.66 6.53
C LEU A 230 -12.82 -11.49 7.00
N LEU A 231 -12.89 -12.75 6.56
CA LEU A 231 -13.94 -13.67 6.96
C LEU A 231 -13.93 -13.90 8.47
N TRP A 232 -12.75 -14.16 9.04
CA TRP A 232 -12.60 -14.39 10.47
C TRP A 232 -13.02 -13.17 11.30
N ILE A 233 -12.57 -11.97 10.92
CA ILE A 233 -12.95 -10.73 11.63
C ILE A 233 -14.45 -10.47 11.48
N GLY A 234 -15.04 -10.72 10.31
CA GLY A 234 -16.48 -10.59 10.11
C GLY A 234 -17.29 -11.53 11.01
N ILE A 235 -16.86 -12.79 11.15
CA ILE A 235 -17.50 -13.75 12.06
C ILE A 235 -17.34 -13.31 13.51
N ALA A 236 -16.13 -12.92 13.92
CA ALA A 236 -15.85 -12.49 15.29
C ALA A 236 -16.63 -11.23 15.69
N ALA A 237 -16.81 -10.29 14.76
CA ALA A 237 -17.58 -9.07 14.97
C ALA A 237 -19.09 -9.30 15.08
N LEU A 238 -19.63 -10.35 14.45
CA LEU A 238 -21.07 -10.64 14.41
C LEU A 238 -21.52 -11.72 15.40
N GLY A 239 -20.58 -12.48 15.96
CA GLY A 239 -20.84 -13.56 16.92
C GLY A 239 -20.59 -13.20 18.38
N GLY A 240 -20.18 -11.96 18.66
CA GLY A 240 -20.03 -11.38 20.01
C GLY A 240 -21.34 -10.83 20.55
#